data_AF-A0A6G4ZTT8-F1
#
_entry.id   AF-A0A6G4ZTT8-F1
#
_cell.length_a   1.000
_cell.length_b   1.000
_cell.length_c   1.000
_cell.angle_alpha   90.00
_cell.angle_beta   90.00
_cell.angle_gamma   90.00
#
_symmetry.space_group_name_H-M   'P 1'
#
loop_
_entity.id
_entity.type
_entity.pdbx_description
1 polymer ?
#
loop_
_entity_poly.entity_id
_entity_poly.type
_entity_poly.pdbx_seq_one_letter_code
_entity_poly.pdbx_strand_id
1 'polypeptide(L)'
;MHRLFLLILVVLAGCSGLEDSEKKKIKEMNAIGEHIYRSHDEFLFPLEKPVRHIREDYPWEDSDVGNHSRITKDLFRCMGSQHSPPITQHIDGQATHVFDCGGMDQHSLPLKGGKEFIYPALIELLNYIQEKTQKKVIITCGHRCPTHNTYSDHSKFNTTSKHMIGA
;
A
#
# COMPACT_ATOMS: atom_id res chain seq x y z
N MET A 1 -54.38 -29.11 29.59
CA MET A 1 -53.03 -28.72 29.11
C MET A 1 -52.14 -29.90 28.73
N HIS A 2 -52.14 -31.03 29.44
CA HIS A 2 -51.30 -32.19 29.08
C HIS A 2 -51.59 -32.84 27.71
N ARG A 3 -52.85 -32.84 27.25
CA ARG A 3 -53.19 -33.38 25.91
C ARG A 3 -52.64 -32.54 24.75
N LEU A 4 -52.53 -31.22 24.92
CA LEU A 4 -51.96 -30.32 23.92
C LEU A 4 -50.44 -30.47 23.86
N PHE A 5 -49.79 -30.67 25.02
CA PHE A 5 -48.35 -30.88 25.12
C PHE A 5 -47.90 -32.18 24.45
N LEU A 6 -48.69 -33.26 24.60
CA LEU A 6 -48.46 -34.53 23.90
C LEU A 6 -48.58 -34.40 22.38
N LEU A 7 -49.54 -33.61 21.91
CA LEU A 7 -49.73 -33.36 20.48
C LEU A 7 -48.56 -32.55 19.87
N ILE A 8 -48.02 -31.59 20.62
CA ILE A 8 -46.83 -30.82 20.23
C ILE A 8 -45.58 -31.72 20.17
N LEU A 9 -45.42 -32.65 21.11
CA LEU A 9 -44.30 -33.60 21.10
C LEU A 9 -44.34 -34.56 19.90
N VAL A 10 -45.52 -34.98 19.44
CA VAL A 10 -45.66 -35.84 18.26
C VAL A 10 -45.33 -35.08 16.97
N VAL A 11 -45.72 -33.81 16.86
CA VAL A 11 -45.38 -32.96 15.70
C VAL A 11 -43.86 -32.69 15.63
N LEU A 12 -43.20 -32.54 16.77
CA LEU A 12 -41.74 -32.32 16.83
C LEU A 12 -40.91 -33.58 16.53
N ALA A 13 -41.45 -34.79 16.71
CA ALA A 13 -40.75 -36.04 16.43
C ALA A 13 -40.81 -36.48 14.95
N GLY A 14 -41.70 -35.88 14.14
CA GLY A 14 -41.93 -36.25 12.74
C GLY A 14 -40.86 -35.81 11.73
N CYS A 15 -39.89 -34.98 12.13
CA CYS A 15 -38.82 -34.50 11.26
C CYS A 15 -37.53 -35.33 11.37
N SER A 16 -37.64 -36.66 11.44
CA SER A 16 -36.50 -37.56 11.51
C SER A 16 -36.05 -38.02 10.11
N GLY A 17 -35.16 -37.24 9.49
CA GLY A 17 -34.06 -37.67 8.59
C GLY A 17 -34.30 -38.67 7.44
N LEU A 18 -35.55 -39.01 7.10
CA LEU A 18 -35.86 -40.05 6.12
C LEU A 18 -35.30 -39.71 4.73
N GLU A 19 -35.27 -38.42 4.39
CA GLU A 19 -34.78 -37.91 3.12
C GLU A 19 -33.29 -38.19 2.90
N ASP A 20 -32.45 -38.07 3.94
CA ASP A 20 -31.02 -38.36 3.82
C ASP A 20 -30.74 -39.85 3.66
N SER A 21 -31.55 -40.69 4.32
CA SER A 21 -31.53 -42.15 4.15
C SER A 21 -31.89 -42.56 2.73
N GLU A 22 -32.97 -42.00 2.18
CA GLU A 22 -33.40 -42.31 0.80
C GLU A 22 -32.41 -41.78 -0.24
N LYS A 23 -31.90 -40.56 -0.07
CA LYS A 23 -30.86 -40.00 -0.95
C LYS A 23 -29.58 -40.85 -0.94
N LYS A 24 -29.16 -41.32 0.24
CA LYS A 24 -27.99 -42.21 0.37
C LYS A 24 -28.24 -43.54 -0.33
N LYS A 25 -29.43 -44.12 -0.17
CA LYS A 25 -29.82 -45.38 -0.83
C LYS A 25 -29.83 -45.25 -2.35
N ILE A 26 -30.38 -44.16 -2.90
CA ILE A 26 -30.37 -43.87 -4.34
C ILE A 26 -28.93 -43.67 -4.84
N LYS A 27 -28.09 -42.96 -4.07
CA LYS A 27 -26.68 -42.75 -4.41
C LYS A 27 -25.90 -44.06 -4.47
N GLU A 28 -26.13 -44.96 -3.52
CA GLU A 28 -25.50 -46.29 -3.49
C GLU A 28 -26.00 -47.18 -4.63
N MET A 29 -27.30 -47.15 -4.95
CA MET A 29 -27.87 -47.90 -6.08
C MET A 29 -27.34 -47.43 -7.43
N ASN A 30 -27.07 -46.13 -7.58
CA ASN A 30 -26.54 -45.53 -8.80
C ASN A 30 -25.00 -45.45 -8.82
N ALA A 31 -24.33 -45.88 -7.75
CA ALA A 31 -22.87 -45.89 -7.70
C ALA A 31 -22.34 -47.04 -8.55
N ILE A 32 -21.99 -46.74 -9.79
CA ILE A 32 -21.21 -47.64 -10.63
C ILE A 32 -19.74 -47.35 -10.32
N GLY A 33 -19.11 -48.27 -9.59
CA GLY A 33 -17.69 -48.22 -9.30
C GLY A 33 -17.04 -49.51 -9.77
N GLU A 34 -15.88 -49.38 -10.40
CA GLU A 34 -15.00 -50.51 -10.68
C GLU A 34 -13.90 -50.55 -9.62
N HIS A 35 -13.54 -51.75 -9.16
CA HIS A 35 -12.38 -51.89 -8.29
C HIS A 35 -11.11 -51.63 -9.12
N ILE A 36 -10.44 -50.52 -8.83
CA ILE A 36 -9.12 -50.23 -9.41
C ILE A 36 -8.11 -51.13 -8.68
N TYR A 37 -7.65 -52.17 -9.36
CA TYR A 37 -6.56 -53.02 -8.88
C TYR A 37 -5.24 -52.40 -9.30
N ARG A 38 -4.36 -52.13 -8.33
CA ARG A 38 -2.97 -51.78 -8.62
C ARG A 38 -2.22 -53.07 -8.96
N SER A 39 -1.49 -53.07 -10.07
CA SER A 39 -0.63 -54.21 -10.42
C SER A 39 0.52 -54.30 -9.42
N HIS A 40 0.88 -55.51 -8.98
CA HIS A 40 1.94 -55.68 -7.98
C HIS A 40 3.33 -55.19 -8.45
N ASP A 41 3.53 -55.07 -9.76
CA ASP A 41 4.77 -54.63 -10.40
C ASP A 41 4.74 -53.15 -10.83
N GLU A 42 3.79 -52.36 -10.32
CA GLU A 42 3.68 -50.96 -10.71
C GLU A 42 4.88 -50.15 -10.18
N PHE A 43 5.68 -49.60 -11.09
CA PHE A 43 6.81 -48.75 -10.73
C PHE A 43 6.30 -47.39 -10.26
N LEU A 44 6.29 -47.18 -8.94
CA LEU A 44 5.86 -45.93 -8.34
C LEU A 44 7.06 -45.00 -8.15
N PHE A 45 7.01 -43.83 -8.78
CA PHE A 45 7.96 -42.76 -8.49
C PHE A 45 7.72 -42.24 -7.07
N PRO A 46 8.73 -42.24 -6.19
CA PRO A 46 8.59 -41.63 -4.88
C PRO A 46 8.38 -40.14 -5.08
N LEU A 47 7.19 -39.64 -4.70
CA LEU A 47 6.96 -38.22 -4.64
C LEU A 47 7.84 -37.65 -3.52
N GLU A 48 8.68 -36.68 -3.86
CA GLU A 48 9.41 -35.93 -2.85
C GLU A 48 8.43 -35.28 -1.88
N LYS A 49 8.79 -35.25 -0.60
CA LYS A 49 7.97 -34.56 0.39
C LYS A 49 7.87 -33.09 -0.01
N PRO A 50 6.66 -32.51 -0.11
CA PRO A 50 6.52 -31.10 -0.44
C PRO A 50 7.26 -30.27 0.61
N VAL A 51 8.27 -29.53 0.17
CA VAL A 51 8.98 -28.57 1.01
C VAL A 51 8.29 -27.22 0.84
N ARG A 52 8.13 -26.48 1.94
CA ARG A 52 7.63 -25.10 1.88
C ARG A 52 8.64 -24.26 1.09
N HIS A 53 8.24 -23.77 -0.08
CA HIS A 53 9.01 -22.79 -0.81
C HIS A 53 9.05 -21.48 0.00
N ILE A 54 10.24 -21.08 0.44
CA ILE A 54 10.46 -19.74 1.00
C ILE A 54 10.59 -18.81 -0.20
N ARG A 55 9.66 -17.87 -0.33
CA ARG A 55 9.70 -16.87 -1.39
C ARG A 55 10.88 -15.92 -1.13
N GLU A 56 11.65 -15.62 -2.18
CA GLU A 56 12.62 -14.54 -2.17
C GLU A 56 11.90 -13.19 -2.16
N ASP A 57 12.43 -12.24 -1.38
CA ASP A 57 11.90 -10.88 -1.34
C ASP A 57 12.16 -10.20 -2.70
N TYR A 58 11.17 -9.46 -3.19
CA TYR A 58 11.38 -8.66 -4.40
C TYR A 58 12.31 -7.48 -4.10
N PRO A 59 13.04 -6.95 -5.09
CA PRO A 59 13.95 -5.81 -4.88
C PRO A 59 13.28 -4.54 -4.33
N TRP A 60 11.96 -4.42 -4.45
CA TRP A 60 11.17 -3.33 -3.90
C TRP A 60 10.57 -3.63 -2.52
N GLU A 61 10.76 -4.83 -1.97
CA GLU A 61 10.31 -5.19 -0.61
C GLU A 61 11.32 -4.78 0.48
N ASP A 62 12.57 -4.46 0.11
CA ASP A 62 13.54 -3.73 0.96
C ASP A 62 13.17 -2.23 1.18
N SER A 63 11.94 -1.87 0.79
CA SER A 63 11.41 -0.51 0.86
C SER A 63 11.10 -0.03 2.26
N ASP A 64 11.27 -0.84 3.30
CA ASP A 64 10.92 -0.47 4.66
C ASP A 64 12.17 -0.26 5.55
N VAL A 65 12.06 0.70 6.46
CA VAL A 65 13.08 1.01 7.47
C VAL A 65 12.42 0.81 8.83
N GLY A 66 12.65 -0.35 9.44
CA GLY A 66 11.89 -0.80 10.60
C GLY A 66 10.44 -1.10 10.20
N ASN A 67 9.48 -0.42 10.84
CA ASN A 67 8.04 -0.58 10.56
C ASN A 67 7.46 0.50 9.62
N HIS A 68 8.31 1.36 9.04
CA HIS A 68 7.88 2.51 8.25
C HIS A 68 8.50 2.47 6.86
N SER A 69 7.75 2.94 5.85
CA SER A 69 8.28 3.04 4.49
C SER A 69 9.51 3.93 4.43
N ARG A 70 10.52 3.46 3.71
CA ARG A 70 11.79 4.15 3.42
C ARG A 70 11.49 5.46 2.72
N ILE A 71 12.12 6.51 3.23
CA ILE A 71 12.07 7.83 2.61
C ILE A 71 12.89 7.77 1.33
N THR A 72 12.25 8.07 0.20
CA THR A 72 12.89 8.20 -1.11
C THR A 72 12.91 9.66 -1.55
N LYS A 73 13.66 9.96 -2.62
CA LYS A 73 13.73 11.32 -3.20
C LYS A 73 12.36 11.87 -3.63
N ASP A 74 11.41 10.99 -3.95
CA ASP A 74 10.09 11.40 -4.47
C ASP A 74 9.24 12.11 -3.42
N LEU A 75 9.47 11.81 -2.14
CA LEU A 75 8.83 12.52 -1.03
C LEU A 75 9.31 13.97 -0.88
N PHE A 76 10.36 14.36 -1.63
CA PHE A 76 10.85 15.73 -1.69
C PHE A 76 10.36 16.49 -2.92
N ARG A 77 9.39 15.98 -3.70
CA ARG A 77 8.85 16.74 -4.84
C ARG A 77 8.16 18.02 -4.37
N CYS A 78 8.00 18.96 -5.29
CA CYS A 78 7.36 20.24 -4.99
C CYS A 78 5.88 20.04 -4.66
N MET A 79 5.44 20.58 -3.54
CA MET A 79 4.07 20.42 -3.01
C MET A 79 3.20 21.67 -3.24
N GLY A 80 3.56 22.52 -4.21
CA GLY A 80 2.74 23.67 -4.58
C GLY A 80 1.37 23.26 -5.16
N SER A 81 0.41 24.16 -5.09
CA SER A 81 -0.94 23.92 -5.60
C SER A 81 -1.51 25.15 -6.28
N GLN A 82 -2.00 25.00 -7.52
CA GLN A 82 -2.71 26.08 -8.23
C GLN A 82 -4.01 26.50 -7.54
N HIS A 83 -4.52 25.69 -6.62
CA HIS A 83 -5.71 26.01 -5.82
C HIS A 83 -5.38 26.88 -4.60
N SER A 84 -4.09 27.10 -4.30
CA SER A 84 -3.66 28.02 -3.26
C SER A 84 -4.12 29.44 -3.61
N PRO A 85 -4.64 30.22 -2.64
CA PRO A 85 -5.14 31.55 -2.91
C PRO A 85 -4.02 32.49 -3.36
N PRO A 86 -4.25 33.36 -4.36
CA PRO A 86 -3.23 34.32 -4.77
C PRO A 86 -2.94 35.30 -3.63
N ILE A 87 -1.68 35.69 -3.56
CA ILE A 87 -1.15 36.63 -2.60
C ILE A 87 -0.79 37.93 -3.31
N THR A 88 -0.99 39.06 -2.64
CA THR A 88 -0.70 40.38 -3.22
C THR A 88 0.64 40.86 -2.71
N GLN A 89 1.57 41.10 -3.62
CA GLN A 89 2.88 41.67 -3.33
C GLN A 89 3.01 43.04 -3.99
N HIS A 90 3.57 44.02 -3.28
CA HIS A 90 3.91 45.31 -3.84
C HIS A 90 5.36 45.28 -4.33
N ILE A 91 5.55 45.17 -5.65
CA ILE A 91 6.86 45.22 -6.30
C ILE A 91 6.92 46.55 -7.05
N ASP A 92 7.94 47.37 -6.77
CA ASP A 92 8.17 48.66 -7.42
C ASP A 92 6.95 49.62 -7.42
N GLY A 93 6.18 49.59 -6.32
CA GLY A 93 4.98 50.42 -6.14
C GLY A 93 3.72 49.92 -6.84
N GLN A 94 3.78 48.79 -7.57
CA GLN A 94 2.63 48.14 -8.18
C GLN A 94 2.20 46.90 -7.40
N ALA A 95 0.88 46.73 -7.23
CA ALA A 95 0.32 45.53 -6.64
C ALA A 95 0.31 44.40 -7.69
N THR A 96 1.17 43.41 -7.51
CA THR A 96 1.26 42.20 -8.33
C THR A 96 0.67 41.01 -7.57
N HIS A 97 -0.17 40.23 -8.24
CA HIS A 97 -0.68 38.97 -7.70
C HIS A 97 0.31 37.84 -8.01
N VAL A 98 0.81 37.19 -6.97
CA VAL A 98 1.69 36.03 -7.09
C VAL A 98 0.84 34.77 -6.88
N PHE A 99 0.94 33.85 -7.83
CA PHE A 99 0.26 32.57 -7.78
C PHE A 99 1.24 31.47 -7.40
N ASP A 100 0.73 30.46 -6.71
CA ASP A 100 1.49 29.25 -6.44
C ASP A 100 1.65 28.39 -7.70
N CYS A 101 2.55 27.43 -7.66
CA CYS A 101 2.84 26.53 -8.77
C CYS A 101 1.91 25.30 -8.81
N GLY A 102 1.99 24.49 -9.86
CA GLY A 102 1.23 23.23 -9.97
C GLY A 102 1.82 22.02 -9.22
N GLY A 103 2.85 22.24 -8.40
CA GLY A 103 3.46 21.19 -7.58
C GLY A 103 4.06 20.05 -8.40
N MET A 104 3.74 18.81 -7.98
CA MET A 104 4.31 17.59 -8.53
C MET A 104 3.93 17.35 -10.00
N ASP A 105 2.77 17.84 -10.43
CA ASP A 105 2.27 17.63 -11.80
C ASP A 105 3.01 18.49 -12.83
N GLN A 106 3.59 19.61 -12.39
CA GLN A 106 4.27 20.57 -13.27
C GLN A 106 5.79 20.63 -13.07
N HIS A 107 6.31 20.09 -11.98
CA HIS A 107 7.72 20.24 -11.63
C HIS A 107 8.36 18.91 -11.22
N SER A 108 9.54 18.67 -11.80
CA SER A 108 10.46 17.64 -11.32
C SER A 108 11.22 18.12 -10.08
N LEU A 109 12.02 17.21 -9.51
CA LEU A 109 13.07 17.58 -8.55
C LEU A 109 14.13 18.48 -9.22
N PRO A 110 14.99 19.17 -8.43
CA PRO A 110 16.14 19.91 -8.96
C PRO A 110 16.98 19.03 -9.87
N LEU A 111 17.49 19.59 -10.97
CA LEU A 111 18.35 18.85 -11.88
C LEU A 111 19.82 19.10 -11.54
N LYS A 112 20.60 18.03 -11.41
CA LYS A 112 22.05 18.07 -11.29
C LYS A 112 22.66 17.07 -12.27
N GLY A 113 23.43 17.57 -13.24
CA GLY A 113 24.00 16.72 -14.30
C GLY A 113 22.93 16.05 -15.18
N GLY A 114 21.82 16.73 -15.42
CA GLY A 114 20.72 16.22 -16.25
C GLY A 114 19.82 15.18 -15.59
N LYS A 115 20.01 14.90 -14.28
CA LYS A 115 19.18 13.96 -13.52
C LYS A 115 18.54 14.67 -12.32
N GLU A 116 17.36 14.21 -11.94
CA GLU A 116 16.71 14.61 -10.69
C GLU A 116 17.60 14.35 -9.48
N PHE A 117 17.70 15.33 -8.60
CA PHE A 117 18.65 15.36 -7.52
C PHE A 117 18.04 15.87 -6.22
N ILE A 118 18.31 15.12 -5.16
CA ILE A 118 18.18 15.49 -3.75
C ILE A 118 19.47 15.00 -3.09
N TYR A 119 19.97 15.72 -2.08
CA TYR A 119 21.20 15.30 -1.40
C TYR A 119 21.05 13.90 -0.79
N PRO A 120 21.85 12.90 -1.22
CA PRO A 120 21.71 11.54 -0.70
C PRO A 120 21.92 11.45 0.81
N ALA A 121 22.85 12.22 1.35
CA ALA A 121 23.11 12.30 2.79
C ALA A 121 21.88 12.76 3.60
N LEU A 122 21.02 13.61 3.03
CA LEU A 122 19.76 14.01 3.67
C LEU A 122 18.80 12.81 3.74
N ILE A 123 18.64 12.08 2.64
CA ILE A 123 17.78 10.89 2.58
C ILE A 123 18.28 9.82 3.55
N GLU A 124 19.59 9.57 3.58
CA GLU A 124 20.22 8.63 4.50
C GLU A 124 20.00 9.04 5.95
N LEU A 125 20.19 10.32 6.29
CA LEU A 125 19.99 10.83 7.65
C LEU A 125 18.53 10.68 8.11
N LEU A 126 17.55 11.01 7.27
CA LEU A 126 16.14 10.88 7.65
C LEU A 126 15.72 9.43 7.83
N ASN A 127 16.19 8.53 6.96
CA ASN A 127 15.96 7.10 7.13
C ASN A 127 16.64 6.58 8.40
N TYR A 128 17.87 7.00 8.69
CA TYR A 128 18.56 6.66 9.94
C TYR A 128 17.78 7.13 11.17
N ILE A 129 17.22 8.36 11.14
CA ILE A 129 16.37 8.86 12.23
C ILE A 129 15.12 7.99 12.37
N GLN A 130 14.46 7.63 11.27
CA GLN A 130 13.28 6.75 11.29
C GLN A 130 13.61 5.38 11.89
N GLU A 131 14.77 4.81 11.52
CA GLU A 131 15.27 3.54 12.07
C GLU A 131 15.58 3.63 13.56
N LYS A 132 16.27 4.68 14.00
CA LYS A 132 16.66 4.82 15.41
C LYS A 132 15.50 5.17 16.33
N THR A 133 14.58 6.00 15.85
CA THR A 133 13.45 6.46 16.66
C THR A 133 12.27 5.49 16.59
N GLN A 134 12.23 4.60 15.59
CA GLN A 134 11.07 3.75 15.28
C GLN A 134 9.77 4.55 15.08
N LYS A 135 9.90 5.84 14.76
CA LYS A 135 8.78 6.76 14.49
C LYS A 135 8.80 7.16 13.03
N LYS A 136 7.61 7.31 12.46
CA LYS A 136 7.45 7.78 11.09
C LYS A 136 7.96 9.21 10.97
N VAL A 137 8.91 9.42 10.07
CA VAL A 137 9.38 10.76 9.69
C VAL A 137 8.56 11.23 8.49
N ILE A 138 7.94 12.41 8.60
CA ILE A 138 7.09 12.98 7.55
C ILE A 138 7.78 14.22 6.98
N ILE A 139 7.98 14.22 5.66
CA ILE A 139 8.47 15.40 4.93
C ILE A 139 7.26 16.29 4.65
N THR A 140 7.20 17.43 5.32
CA THR A 140 6.14 18.42 5.12
C THR A 140 6.42 19.35 3.95
N CYS A 141 7.71 19.62 3.68
CA CYS A 141 8.15 20.44 2.57
C CYS A 141 9.51 19.95 2.09
N GLY A 142 9.55 19.50 0.83
CA GLY A 142 10.77 19.09 0.15
C GLY A 142 11.35 20.21 -0.70
N HIS A 143 11.45 19.95 -2.01
CA HIS A 143 11.88 20.91 -3.01
C HIS A 143 10.85 22.03 -3.19
N ARG A 144 11.33 23.28 -3.30
CA ARG A 144 10.53 24.40 -3.75
C ARG A 144 11.06 24.89 -5.10
N CYS A 145 10.22 24.85 -6.13
CA CYS A 145 10.55 25.53 -7.38
C CYS A 145 10.61 27.06 -7.14
N PRO A 146 11.27 27.85 -8.00
CA PRO A 146 11.38 29.30 -7.80
C PRO A 146 10.02 29.98 -7.57
N THR A 147 8.99 29.59 -8.34
CA THR A 147 7.63 30.12 -8.20
C THR A 147 7.01 29.79 -6.83
N HIS A 148 7.04 28.53 -6.41
CA HIS A 148 6.50 28.10 -5.11
C HIS A 148 7.30 28.68 -3.93
N ASN A 149 8.61 28.83 -4.10
CA ASN A 149 9.46 29.42 -3.07
C ASN A 149 9.10 30.89 -2.87
N THR A 150 9.00 31.65 -3.96
CA THR A 150 8.54 33.04 -3.91
C THR A 150 7.14 33.14 -3.34
N TYR A 151 6.21 32.26 -3.73
CA TYR A 151 4.86 32.23 -3.18
C TYR A 151 4.82 31.97 -1.67
N SER A 152 5.69 31.07 -1.18
CA SER A 152 5.71 30.67 0.23
C SER A 152 6.34 31.72 1.15
N ASP A 153 7.38 32.43 0.69
CA ASP A 153 8.03 33.50 1.44
C ASP A 153 8.64 34.56 0.49
N HIS A 154 8.18 35.81 0.63
CA HIS A 154 8.61 36.95 -0.18
C HIS A 154 9.85 37.67 0.35
N SER A 155 10.40 37.22 1.48
CA SER A 155 11.57 37.86 2.07
C SER A 155 12.76 37.79 1.12
N LYS A 156 13.59 38.85 1.10
CA LYS A 156 14.82 38.87 0.28
C LYS A 156 15.77 37.71 0.64
N PHE A 157 15.70 37.23 1.88
CA PHE A 157 16.48 36.10 2.38
C PHE A 157 16.06 34.75 1.78
N ASN A 158 14.83 34.64 1.28
CA ASN A 158 14.32 33.39 0.72
C ASN A 158 14.86 33.10 -0.70
N THR A 159 15.59 34.04 -1.31
CA THR A 159 16.23 33.86 -2.63
C THR A 159 17.30 32.76 -2.63
N THR A 160 17.87 32.42 -1.47
CA THR A 160 18.92 31.39 -1.31
C THR A 160 18.43 30.18 -0.50
N SER A 161 17.15 29.82 -0.62
CA SER A 161 16.56 28.71 0.12
C SER A 161 17.18 27.36 -0.26
N LYS A 162 17.56 26.55 0.73
CA LYS A 162 18.09 25.19 0.53
C LYS A 162 17.07 24.25 -0.13
N HIS A 163 15.78 24.52 0.08
CA HIS A 163 14.70 23.81 -0.60
C HIS A 163 14.77 23.94 -2.12
N MET A 164 15.33 25.02 -2.67
CA MET A 164 15.46 25.19 -4.13
C MET A 164 16.52 24.29 -4.74
N ILE A 165 17.52 23.87 -3.95
CA ILE A 165 18.63 23.02 -4.39
C ILE A 165 18.52 21.57 -3.91
N GLY A 166 17.42 21.22 -3.23
CA GLY A 166 17.16 19.87 -2.74
C GLY A 166 18.01 19.48 -1.53
N ALA A 167 18.41 20.46 -0.71
CA ALA A 167 19.30 20.33 0.45
C ALA A 167 18.59 20.61 1.78
#